data_AF-A0A0F9HA87-F1
#
_entry.id   AF-A0A0F9HA87-F1
#
_cell.length_a   1.000
_cell.length_b   1.000
_cell.length_c   1.000
_cell.angle_alpha   90.00
_cell.angle_beta   90.00
_cell.angle_gamma   90.00
#
_symmetry.space_group_name_H-M   'P 1'
#
loop_
_entity.id
_entity.type
_entity.pdbx_description
1 polymer ?
#
loop_
_entity_poly.entity_id
_entity_poly.type
_entity_poly.pdbx_seq_one_letter_code
_entity_poly.pdbx_strand_id
1 'polypeptide(L)'
;MVNEKTIWCSKQNHPELVIKDCIREFNLNSKQAEKLRFILMNRGINKWLLARRRFITLKHKVKDIMKESISQYGHKHPLVKHIKKIQAEMQNIAKLPRWIEWGVHIHRKMKANEGEIVIKGKHC
;
A
#
# COMPACT_ATOMS: atom_id res chain seq x y z
N MET A 1 -14.37 -9.68 -6.48
CA MET A 1 -13.44 -10.83 -6.56
C MET A 1 -12.05 -10.37 -6.93
N VAL A 2 -11.07 -10.71 -6.09
CA VAL A 2 -9.65 -10.59 -6.41
C VAL A 2 -9.36 -11.53 -7.59
N ASN A 3 -8.74 -11.00 -8.64
CA ASN A 3 -8.28 -11.82 -9.76
C ASN A 3 -6.87 -12.35 -9.42
N GLU A 4 -6.75 -13.66 -9.27
CA GLU A 4 -5.51 -14.37 -8.88
C GLU A 4 -4.32 -14.05 -9.79
N LYS A 5 -4.56 -13.77 -11.08
CA LYS A 5 -3.50 -13.39 -12.03
C LYS A 5 -2.92 -12.01 -11.75
N THR A 6 -3.53 -11.22 -10.87
CA THR A 6 -3.18 -9.82 -10.61
C THR A 6 -2.94 -9.50 -9.13
N ILE A 7 -2.67 -10.50 -8.28
CA ILE A 7 -2.34 -10.33 -6.84
C ILE A 7 -1.16 -9.38 -6.55
N TRP A 8 -0.38 -9.06 -7.58
CA TRP A 8 0.73 -8.10 -7.57
C TRP A 8 0.30 -6.68 -7.98
N CYS A 9 -0.99 -6.44 -8.18
CA CYS A 9 -1.54 -5.13 -8.52
C CYS A 9 -1.72 -4.29 -7.25
N SER A 10 -1.16 -3.09 -7.26
CA SER A 10 -1.31 -2.10 -6.17
C SER A 10 -2.77 -1.84 -5.80
N LYS A 11 -3.69 -1.89 -6.78
CA LYS A 11 -5.14 -1.65 -6.60
C LYS A 11 -5.84 -2.73 -5.78
N GLN A 12 -5.32 -3.96 -5.75
CA GLN A 12 -5.92 -5.06 -4.99
C GLN A 12 -5.55 -5.06 -3.50
N ASN A 13 -4.56 -4.25 -3.11
CA ASN A 13 -4.09 -4.18 -1.72
C ASN A 13 -4.83 -3.09 -0.93
N HIS A 14 -6.16 -3.04 -1.06
CA HIS A 14 -7.00 -2.07 -0.35
C HIS A 14 -7.77 -2.79 0.77
N PRO A 15 -7.72 -2.31 2.03
CA PRO A 15 -8.42 -2.96 3.14
C PRO A 15 -9.93 -3.13 2.90
N GLU A 16 -10.57 -2.13 2.29
CA GLU A 16 -12.00 -2.24 1.92
C GLU A 16 -12.33 -3.37 0.96
N LEU A 17 -11.38 -3.83 0.13
CA LEU A 17 -11.68 -4.98 -0.73
C LEU A 17 -11.87 -6.23 0.12
N VAL A 18 -11.07 -6.40 1.19
CA VAL A 18 -11.24 -7.48 2.16
C VAL A 18 -12.60 -7.37 2.84
N ILE A 19 -12.98 -6.18 3.31
CA ILE A 19 -14.29 -5.97 3.97
C ILE A 19 -15.43 -6.22 3.00
N LYS A 20 -15.37 -5.71 1.76
CA LYS A 20 -16.39 -5.90 0.73
C LYS A 20 -16.54 -7.37 0.32
N ASP A 21 -15.42 -8.07 0.18
CA ASP A 21 -15.44 -9.49 -0.12
C ASP A 21 -16.07 -10.25 1.05
N CYS A 22 -15.70 -9.97 2.31
CA CYS A 22 -16.34 -10.61 3.46
C CYS A 22 -17.84 -10.29 3.59
N ILE A 23 -18.27 -9.05 3.33
CA ILE A 23 -19.70 -8.69 3.31
C ILE A 23 -20.44 -9.55 2.29
N ARG A 24 -19.88 -9.71 1.09
CA ARG A 24 -20.51 -10.48 0.01
C ARG A 24 -20.54 -11.98 0.30
N GLU A 25 -19.40 -12.56 0.70
CA GLU A 25 -19.27 -14.01 0.87
C GLU A 25 -19.96 -14.54 2.15
N PHE A 26 -20.01 -13.73 3.21
CA PHE A 26 -20.56 -14.14 4.50
C PHE A 26 -21.83 -13.39 4.92
N ASN A 27 -22.40 -12.60 4.00
CA ASN A 27 -23.59 -11.77 4.22
C ASN A 27 -23.54 -10.94 5.51
N LEU A 28 -22.40 -10.29 5.75
CA LEU A 28 -22.19 -9.52 6.99
C LEU A 28 -23.07 -8.28 7.03
N ASN A 29 -23.68 -8.02 8.19
CA ASN A 29 -24.36 -6.75 8.45
C ASN A 29 -23.37 -5.63 8.79
N SER A 30 -23.86 -4.38 8.84
CA SER A 30 -23.03 -3.20 9.07
C SER A 30 -22.22 -3.25 10.37
N LYS A 31 -22.78 -3.79 11.46
CA LYS A 31 -22.09 -3.90 12.75
C LYS A 31 -20.95 -4.93 12.70
N GLN A 32 -21.16 -6.05 12.01
CA GLN A 32 -20.14 -7.07 11.79
C GLN A 32 -19.02 -6.56 10.88
N ALA A 33 -19.37 -5.84 9.81
CA ALA A 33 -18.40 -5.23 8.91
C ALA A 33 -17.50 -4.21 9.62
N GLU A 34 -18.08 -3.38 10.49
CA GLU A 34 -17.30 -2.40 11.28
C GLU A 34 -16.40 -3.08 12.31
N LYS A 35 -16.89 -4.15 12.97
CA LYS A 35 -16.05 -4.97 13.85
C LYS A 35 -14.88 -5.61 13.08
N LEU A 36 -15.11 -6.10 11.88
CA LEU A 36 -14.07 -6.63 11.01
C LEU A 36 -13.05 -5.54 10.64
N ARG A 37 -13.50 -4.35 10.24
CA ARG A 37 -12.64 -3.18 9.98
C ARG A 37 -11.71 -2.90 11.16
N PHE A 38 -12.28 -2.83 12.36
CA PHE A 38 -11.54 -2.61 13.59
C PHE A 38 -10.51 -3.72 13.87
N ILE A 39 -10.87 -4.98 13.67
CA ILE A 39 -9.94 -6.12 13.83
C ILE A 39 -8.77 -6.02 12.84
N LEU A 40 -9.05 -5.75 11.57
CA LEU A 40 -8.02 -5.63 10.52
C LEU A 40 -7.03 -4.50 10.83
N MET A 41 -7.54 -3.36 11.33
CA MET A 41 -6.72 -2.23 11.79
C MET A 41 -5.85 -2.61 13.00
N ASN A 42 -6.44 -3.18 14.06
CA ASN A 42 -5.71 -3.58 15.26
C ASN A 42 -4.65 -4.64 15.00
N ARG A 43 -4.93 -5.57 14.09
CA ARG A 43 -3.96 -6.60 13.69
C ARG A 43 -2.88 -6.06 12.76
N GLY A 44 -3.02 -4.83 12.24
CA GLY A 44 -2.04 -4.19 11.35
C GLY A 44 -2.13 -4.68 9.91
N ILE A 45 -3.25 -5.30 9.51
CA ILE A 45 -3.47 -5.75 8.14
C ILE A 45 -3.50 -4.55 7.19
N ASN A 46 -4.10 -3.43 7.62
CA ASN A 46 -4.08 -2.18 6.84
C ASN A 46 -2.66 -1.66 6.58
N LYS A 47 -1.78 -1.72 7.59
CA LYS A 47 -0.36 -1.40 7.42
C LYS A 47 0.28 -2.33 6.40
N TRP A 48 0.05 -3.64 6.52
CA TRP A 48 0.65 -4.62 5.62
C TRP A 48 0.23 -4.42 4.16
N LEU A 49 -1.06 -4.17 3.92
CA LEU A 49 -1.60 -3.88 2.59
C LEU A 49 -1.03 -2.58 2.01
N LEU A 50 -0.93 -1.51 2.82
CA LEU A 50 -0.32 -0.26 2.38
C LEU A 50 1.17 -0.44 2.07
N ALA A 51 1.91 -1.12 2.95
CA ALA A 51 3.33 -1.38 2.77
C ALA A 51 3.58 -2.18 1.49
N ARG A 52 2.81 -3.26 1.27
CA ARG A 52 2.86 -4.06 0.05
C ARG A 52 2.61 -3.21 -1.19
N ARG A 53 1.57 -2.36 -1.18
CA ARG A 53 1.29 -1.41 -2.27
C ARG A 53 2.49 -0.50 -2.56
N ARG A 54 3.06 0.12 -1.53
CA ARG A 54 4.21 1.03 -1.67
C ARG A 54 5.47 0.31 -2.16
N PHE A 55 5.73 -0.91 -1.69
CA PHE A 55 6.86 -1.72 -2.18
C PHE A 55 6.70 -2.13 -3.65
N ILE A 56 5.47 -2.44 -4.11
CA ILE A 56 5.21 -2.71 -5.53
C ILE A 56 5.50 -1.47 -6.39
N THR A 57 5.04 -0.29 -5.98
CA THR A 57 5.33 0.98 -6.67
C THR A 57 6.84 1.25 -6.70
N LEU A 58 7.52 1.07 -5.56
CA LEU A 58 8.97 1.25 -5.46
C LEU A 58 9.71 0.28 -6.39
N LYS A 59 9.31 -0.99 -6.46
CA LYS A 59 9.88 -1.98 -7.38
C LYS A 59 9.79 -1.51 -8.84
N HIS A 60 8.65 -0.97 -9.26
CA HIS A 60 8.50 -0.45 -10.64
C HIS A 60 9.42 0.75 -10.88
N LYS A 61 9.44 1.71 -9.94
CA LYS A 61 10.36 2.86 -9.99
C LYS A 61 11.82 2.45 -10.12
N VAL A 62 12.25 1.43 -9.37
CA VAL A 62 13.62 0.88 -9.47
C VAL A 62 13.87 0.30 -10.86
N LYS A 63 12.93 -0.47 -11.41
CA LYS A 63 13.05 -1.01 -12.78
C LYS A 63 13.19 0.08 -13.83
N ASP A 64 12.41 1.15 -13.69
CA ASP A 64 12.44 2.28 -14.65
C ASP A 64 13.78 3.02 -14.57
N ILE A 65 14.27 3.33 -13.36
CA ILE A 65 15.60 3.91 -13.15
C ILE A 65 16.70 3.02 -13.75
N MET A 66 16.62 1.69 -13.56
CA MET A 66 17.60 0.77 -14.14
C MET A 66 17.59 0.79 -15.66
N LYS A 67 16.40 0.86 -16.30
CA LYS A 67 16.28 0.93 -17.76
C LYS A 67 16.84 2.23 -18.32
N GLU A 68 16.46 3.37 -17.73
CA GLU A 68 16.96 4.70 -18.12
C GLU A 68 18.48 4.78 -17.99
N SER A 69 19.01 4.26 -16.89
CA SER A 69 20.44 4.19 -16.61
C SER A 69 21.21 3.39 -17.66
N ILE A 70 20.73 2.20 -18.01
CA ILE A 70 21.36 1.34 -19.03
C ILE A 70 21.36 2.06 -20.39
N SER A 71 20.26 2.73 -20.71
CA SER A 71 20.12 3.46 -21.98
C SER A 71 21.04 4.68 -22.07
N GLN A 72 21.32 5.38 -20.96
CA GLN A 72 22.09 6.64 -20.98
C GLN A 72 23.59 6.45 -20.73
N TYR A 73 23.99 5.47 -19.91
CA TYR A 73 25.37 5.35 -19.42
C TYR A 73 25.98 3.95 -19.60
N GLY A 74 25.26 3.01 -20.23
CA GLY A 74 25.63 1.60 -20.26
C GLY A 74 25.69 0.99 -18.85
N HIS A 75 26.60 0.03 -18.61
CA HIS A 75 26.73 -0.64 -17.31
C HIS A 75 27.45 0.18 -16.21
N LYS A 76 27.98 1.38 -16.52
CA LYS A 76 28.86 2.16 -15.63
C LYS A 76 28.12 3.21 -14.78
N HIS A 77 26.87 2.97 -14.41
CA HIS A 77 26.09 3.96 -13.67
C HIS A 77 26.36 3.97 -12.16
N PRO A 78 26.38 5.15 -11.51
CA PRO A 78 26.39 5.24 -10.05
C PRO A 78 25.00 4.97 -9.46
N LEU A 79 24.52 3.73 -9.59
CA LEU A 79 23.31 3.21 -8.91
C LEU A 79 23.33 3.51 -7.40
N VAL A 80 24.52 3.67 -6.83
CA VAL A 80 24.78 4.02 -5.43
C VAL A 80 23.96 5.23 -4.95
N LYS A 81 23.80 6.29 -5.77
CA LYS A 81 23.04 7.50 -5.36
C LYS A 81 21.54 7.23 -5.27
N HIS A 82 21.01 6.41 -6.18
CA HIS A 82 19.60 6.00 -6.17
C HIS A 82 19.32 4.95 -5.08
N ILE A 83 20.27 4.04 -4.82
CA ILE A 83 20.15 3.00 -3.78
C ILE A 83 19.92 3.63 -2.40
N LYS A 84 20.66 4.69 -2.04
CA LYS A 84 20.44 5.38 -0.75
C LYS A 84 19.01 5.94 -0.63
N LYS A 85 18.48 6.54 -1.70
CA LYS A 85 17.11 7.06 -1.73
C LYS A 85 16.07 5.94 -1.66
N ILE A 86 16.29 4.84 -2.39
CA ILE A 86 15.43 3.65 -2.35
C ILE A 86 15.43 3.06 -0.95
N GLN A 87 16.59 2.89 -0.32
CA GLN A 87 16.72 2.38 1.05
C GLN A 87 15.97 3.27 2.05
N ALA A 88 16.10 4.59 1.95
CA ALA A 88 15.34 5.52 2.78
C ALA A 88 13.82 5.37 2.58
N GLU A 89 13.35 5.24 1.34
CA GLU A 89 11.94 4.97 1.04
C GLU A 89 11.47 3.63 1.64
N MET A 90 12.28 2.56 1.55
CA MET A 90 11.99 1.26 2.16
C MET A 90 11.89 1.35 3.69
N GLN A 91 12.82 2.05 4.34
CA GLN A 91 12.81 2.24 5.79
C GLN A 91 11.56 3.02 6.23
N ASN A 92 11.18 4.07 5.49
CA ASN A 92 9.98 4.84 5.77
C ASN A 92 8.71 3.99 5.66
N ILE A 93 8.64 3.09 4.67
CA ILE A 93 7.52 2.13 4.55
C ILE A 93 7.48 1.19 5.77
N ALA A 94 8.62 0.65 6.20
CA ALA A 94 8.69 -0.27 7.34
C ALA A 94 8.29 0.42 8.66
N LYS A 95 8.65 1.70 8.83
CA LYS A 95 8.37 2.53 10.01
C LYS A 95 6.94 3.06 10.09
N LEU A 96 6.09 2.83 9.08
CA LEU A 96 4.67 3.22 9.15
C LEU A 96 4.01 2.65 10.42
N PRO A 97 3.14 3.42 11.11
CA PRO A 97 2.47 2.91 12.30
C PRO A 97 1.49 1.81 11.94
N ARG A 98 1.12 1.02 12.94
CA ARG A 98 0.17 -0.09 12.79
C ARG A 98 -1.24 0.42 12.43
N TRP A 99 -1.62 1.55 13.03
CA TRP A 99 -2.93 2.17 12.87
C TRP A 99 -2.94 3.05 11.61
N ILE A 100 -3.36 2.46 10.51
CA ILE A 100 -3.49 3.19 9.23
C ILE A 100 -4.96 3.21 8.86
N GLU A 101 -5.55 4.39 8.96
CA GLU A 101 -6.91 4.67 8.50
C GLU A 101 -6.87 5.16 7.07
N TRP A 102 -7.70 4.56 6.23
CA TRP A 102 -7.89 4.96 4.85
C TRP A 102 -9.20 5.76 4.82
N GLY A 103 -9.12 7.09 4.89
CA GLY A 103 -10.26 7.97 5.12
C GLY A 103 -11.39 7.84 4.09
N VAL A 104 -12.65 8.04 4.51
CA VAL A 104 -13.91 7.78 3.75
C VAL A 104 -14.01 8.55 2.41
N HIS A 105 -13.25 9.64 2.24
CA HIS A 105 -13.15 10.46 1.03
C HIS A 105 -12.16 9.90 -0.02
N ILE A 106 -11.14 9.13 0.38
CA ILE A 106 -10.23 8.42 -0.53
C ILE A 106 -11.00 7.41 -1.39
N HIS A 107 -12.13 6.92 -0.88
CA HIS A 107 -12.98 5.91 -1.51
C HIS A 107 -13.77 6.43 -2.71
N ARG A 108 -13.98 7.75 -2.85
CA ARG A 108 -14.72 8.36 -3.97
C ARG A 108 -13.83 8.93 -5.08
N LYS A 109 -12.56 9.26 -4.81
CA LYS A 109 -11.59 9.81 -5.78
C LYS A 109 -10.21 9.15 -5.65
N MET A 110 -10.14 7.86 -5.98
CA MET A 110 -9.01 6.95 -5.68
C MET A 110 -7.65 7.29 -6.33
N LYS A 111 -7.60 8.11 -7.38
CA LYS A 111 -6.35 8.59 -8.01
C LYS A 111 -5.88 9.95 -7.50
N ALA A 112 -6.78 10.78 -6.98
CA ALA A 112 -6.47 12.17 -6.63
C ALA A 112 -5.96 12.33 -5.19
N ASN A 113 -6.24 11.36 -4.31
CA ASN A 113 -6.11 11.55 -2.86
C ASN A 113 -5.02 10.68 -2.21
N GLU A 114 -3.96 10.28 -2.94
CA GLU A 114 -2.84 9.51 -2.38
C GLU A 114 -2.12 10.22 -1.21
N GLY A 115 -2.22 11.56 -1.14
CA GLY A 115 -1.69 12.37 -0.05
C GLY A 115 -2.51 12.38 1.25
N GLU A 116 -3.74 11.84 1.25
CA GLU A 116 -4.67 11.96 2.38
C GLU A 116 -4.72 10.71 3.29
N ILE A 117 -3.72 9.83 3.22
CA ILE A 117 -3.60 8.72 4.17
C ILE A 117 -3.40 9.31 5.56
N VAL A 118 -4.45 9.24 6.39
CA VAL A 118 -4.38 9.73 7.78
C VAL A 118 -3.61 8.72 8.61
N ILE A 119 -2.35 9.07 8.87
CA ILE A 119 -1.48 8.35 9.79
C ILE A 119 -1.78 8.87 11.19
N LYS A 120 -2.71 8.21 11.90
CA LYS A 120 -2.94 8.53 13.32
C LYS A 120 -1.78 7.97 14.15
N GLY A 121 -0.98 8.87 14.73
CA GLY A 121 -0.04 8.52 15.81
C GLY A 121 -0.83 8.03 17.03
N LYS A 122 -0.28 7.06 17.76
CA LYS A 122 -0.93 6.47 18.93
C LYS A 122 -1.38 7.55 19.92
N HIS A 123 -2.66 7.55 20.29
CA HIS A 123 -3.01 7.74 21.69
C HIS A 123 -2.55 6.47 22.41
N CYS A 124 -1.67 6.66 23.39
CA CYS A 124 -1.38 5.64 24.40
C CYS A 124 -2.65 5.32 25.19
#